data_AF-A0A0E3PBG9-F1
#
_entry.id   AF-A0A0E3PBG9-F1
#
_cell.length_a   1.000
_cell.length_b   1.000
_cell.length_c   1.000
_cell.angle_alpha   90.00
_cell.angle_beta   90.00
_cell.angle_gamma   90.00
#
_symmetry.space_group_name_H-M   'P 1'
#
loop_
_entity.id
_entity.type
_entity.pdbx_description
1 polymer ?
#
loop_
_entity_poly.entity_id
_entity_poly.type
_entity_poly.pdbx_seq_one_letter_code
_entity_poly.pdbx_strand_id
1 'polypeptide(L)'
;MARDRRDYYYHQAKEEGYRSRASFKLKQINEKHNVIKRGDSVVDLGAAPGGWLQVAKQLSGGKVLGVDLQRIAPIEGVETIMGDINADSTIKKIIRAVGEKGADVVLCDAAPNLSGNWSYDHARSIELTTSALECAKKILKPKGNFVVKVFQGDMFNDYLKKVRDNFVHVKAYSPQASRSQSAEIYIIGKKFLTAPLRRGDKFVVDIEKLGSSGDGAVLIEGFVVFVKEVEVGEKVRIKIADVKPNFAFADVEERLEKAEAPEKAEASEKAVAPEKAEAPGNFGNSEKNE
;
A
#
# COMPACT_ATOMS: atom_id res chain seq x y z
N MET A 1 -38.32 15.01 3.75
CA MET A 1 -37.26 14.82 2.72
C MET A 1 -36.10 13.90 3.16
N ALA A 2 -35.47 14.07 4.33
CA ALA A 2 -34.36 13.17 4.75
C ALA A 2 -34.81 11.81 5.31
N ARG A 3 -36.01 11.75 5.92
CA ARG A 3 -36.66 10.53 6.44
C ARG A 3 -37.08 9.61 5.27
N ASP A 4 -37.73 10.17 4.24
CA ASP A 4 -38.04 9.47 2.98
C ASP A 4 -36.86 8.78 2.31
N ARG A 5 -35.71 9.46 2.17
CA ARG A 5 -34.53 8.85 1.53
C ARG A 5 -33.92 7.71 2.35
N ARG A 6 -34.02 7.77 3.69
CA ARG A 6 -33.57 6.69 4.57
C ARG A 6 -34.41 5.45 4.33
N ASP A 7 -35.71 5.63 4.24
CA ASP A 7 -36.68 4.57 4.04
C ASP A 7 -36.55 4.02 2.62
N TYR A 8 -36.37 4.88 1.60
CA TYR A 8 -36.13 4.49 0.21
C TYR A 8 -34.97 3.48 0.06
N TYR A 9 -33.74 3.82 0.48
CA TYR A 9 -32.61 2.89 0.33
C TYR A 9 -32.68 1.68 1.25
N TYR A 10 -33.46 1.75 2.34
CA TYR A 10 -33.70 0.60 3.19
C TYR A 10 -34.65 -0.40 2.53
N HIS A 11 -35.76 0.08 1.96
CA HIS A 11 -36.71 -0.73 1.21
C HIS A 11 -36.06 -1.30 -0.05
N GLN A 12 -35.36 -0.47 -0.83
CA GLN A 12 -34.65 -0.90 -2.02
C GLN A 12 -33.57 -1.94 -1.69
N ALA A 13 -32.87 -1.83 -0.55
CA ALA A 13 -31.90 -2.84 -0.13
C ALA A 13 -32.58 -4.19 0.13
N LYS A 14 -33.75 -4.20 0.79
CA LYS A 14 -34.50 -5.43 1.02
C LYS A 14 -35.01 -6.05 -0.28
N GLU A 15 -35.54 -5.23 -1.19
CA GLU A 15 -36.04 -5.68 -2.50
C GLU A 15 -34.92 -6.29 -3.35
N GLU A 16 -33.73 -5.67 -3.36
CA GLU A 16 -32.55 -6.19 -4.08
C GLU A 16 -31.76 -7.26 -3.29
N GLY A 17 -32.22 -7.67 -2.11
CA GLY A 17 -31.58 -8.72 -1.30
C GLY A 17 -30.26 -8.33 -0.63
N TYR A 18 -29.97 -7.03 -0.49
CA TYR A 18 -28.82 -6.56 0.28
C TYR A 18 -29.08 -6.57 1.80
N ARG A 19 -28.04 -6.92 2.54
CA ARG A 19 -28.05 -6.95 4.00
C ARG A 19 -28.05 -5.58 4.67
N SER A 20 -27.71 -4.53 3.92
CA SER A 20 -27.66 -3.17 4.43
C SER A 20 -27.85 -2.16 3.32
N ARG A 21 -28.51 -1.05 3.63
CA ARG A 21 -28.57 0.14 2.76
C ARG A 21 -27.20 0.75 2.45
N ALA A 22 -26.18 0.45 3.27
CA ALA A 22 -24.80 0.87 3.02
C ALA A 22 -24.28 0.34 1.68
N SER A 23 -24.83 -0.76 1.17
CA SER A 23 -24.50 -1.33 -0.15
C SER A 23 -24.60 -0.29 -1.28
N PHE A 24 -25.61 0.60 -1.24
CA PHE A 24 -25.77 1.66 -2.24
C PHE A 24 -24.65 2.71 -2.18
N LYS A 25 -24.05 2.94 -1.00
CA LYS A 25 -22.92 3.86 -0.88
C LYS A 25 -21.71 3.33 -1.62
N LEU A 26 -21.38 2.04 -1.48
CA LEU A 26 -20.27 1.43 -2.21
C LEU A 26 -20.54 1.42 -3.72
N LYS A 27 -21.76 1.10 -4.15
CA LYS A 27 -22.16 1.21 -5.57
C LYS A 27 -21.89 2.61 -6.12
N GLN A 28 -22.36 3.66 -5.43
CA GLN A 28 -22.16 5.06 -5.84
C GLN A 28 -20.68 5.50 -5.82
N ILE A 29 -19.93 5.07 -4.81
CA ILE A 29 -18.48 5.31 -4.75
C ILE A 29 -17.80 4.67 -5.96
N ASN A 30 -18.14 3.42 -6.27
CA ASN A 30 -17.50 2.71 -7.37
C ASN A 30 -17.90 3.27 -8.74
N GLU A 31 -19.17 3.62 -8.94
CA GLU A 31 -19.64 4.27 -10.17
C GLU A 31 -18.87 5.57 -10.46
N LYS A 32 -18.64 6.39 -9.42
CA LYS A 32 -17.97 7.68 -9.58
C LYS A 32 -16.45 7.59 -9.64
N HIS A 33 -15.84 6.67 -8.89
CA HIS A 33 -14.41 6.65 -8.66
C HIS A 33 -13.69 5.42 -9.20
N ASN A 34 -14.42 4.41 -9.67
CA ASN A 34 -13.90 3.15 -10.22
C ASN A 34 -12.78 2.57 -9.33
N VAL A 35 -13.13 2.31 -8.07
CA VAL A 35 -12.21 1.85 -7.01
C VAL A 35 -12.01 0.34 -7.03
N ILE A 36 -13.03 -0.42 -7.44
CA ILE A 36 -13.04 -1.88 -7.59
C ILE A 36 -13.28 -2.19 -9.07
N LYS A 37 -12.40 -3.01 -9.63
CA LYS A 37 -12.46 -3.52 -11.01
C LYS A 37 -12.67 -5.03 -11.00
N ARG A 38 -13.06 -5.56 -12.16
CA ARG A 38 -13.17 -7.01 -12.35
C ARG A 38 -11.82 -7.70 -12.12
N GLY A 39 -11.85 -8.76 -11.31
CA GLY A 39 -10.68 -9.55 -10.92
C GLY A 39 -9.95 -9.05 -9.67
N ASP A 40 -10.31 -7.88 -9.13
CA ASP A 40 -9.63 -7.30 -7.96
C ASP A 40 -9.79 -8.18 -6.72
N SER A 41 -8.72 -8.31 -5.94
CA SER A 41 -8.80 -8.83 -4.58
C SER A 41 -9.24 -7.73 -3.60
N VAL A 42 -10.38 -7.92 -2.94
CA VAL A 42 -11.01 -6.89 -2.08
C VAL A 42 -11.05 -7.36 -0.62
N VAL A 43 -10.58 -6.51 0.29
CA VAL A 43 -10.71 -6.70 1.74
C VAL A 43 -11.63 -5.62 2.30
N ASP A 44 -12.65 -6.01 3.05
CA ASP A 44 -13.55 -5.08 3.76
C ASP A 44 -13.33 -5.21 5.27
N LEU A 45 -12.92 -4.11 5.90
CA LEU A 45 -12.61 -4.02 7.33
C LEU A 45 -13.81 -3.44 8.09
N GLY A 46 -14.20 -4.08 9.19
CA GLY A 46 -15.45 -3.77 9.89
C GLY A 46 -16.66 -4.07 9.01
N ALA A 47 -16.63 -5.22 8.35
CA ALA A 47 -17.53 -5.57 7.26
C ALA A 47 -18.94 -6.01 7.71
N ALA A 48 -19.19 -6.27 8.99
CA ALA A 48 -20.51 -6.69 9.45
C ALA A 48 -21.57 -5.60 9.16
N PRO A 49 -22.77 -5.96 8.65
CA PRO A 49 -23.31 -7.31 8.45
C PRO A 49 -23.01 -7.96 7.08
N GLY A 50 -22.19 -7.31 6.24
CA GLY A 50 -21.72 -7.83 4.95
C GLY A 50 -22.37 -7.19 3.72
N GLY A 51 -23.01 -6.03 3.84
CA GLY A 51 -23.60 -5.34 2.68
C GLY A 51 -22.56 -4.91 1.64
N TRP A 52 -21.43 -4.36 2.10
CA TRP A 52 -20.31 -4.01 1.21
C TRP A 52 -19.63 -5.24 0.60
N LEU A 53 -19.55 -6.36 1.34
CA LEU A 53 -19.08 -7.64 0.79
C LEU A 53 -19.93 -8.15 -0.38
N GLN A 54 -21.26 -8.05 -0.30
CA GLN A 54 -22.14 -8.44 -1.40
C GLN A 54 -21.84 -7.62 -2.66
N VAL A 55 -21.72 -6.30 -2.51
CA VAL A 55 -21.43 -5.39 -3.63
C VAL A 55 -20.01 -5.61 -4.16
N ALA A 56 -19.01 -5.75 -3.29
CA ALA A 56 -17.63 -6.04 -3.68
C ALA A 56 -17.53 -7.34 -4.49
N LYS A 57 -18.28 -8.38 -4.09
CA LYS A 57 -18.30 -9.65 -4.81
C LYS A 57 -18.90 -9.49 -6.21
N GLN A 58 -20.01 -8.76 -6.33
CA GLN A 58 -20.64 -8.48 -7.63
C GLN A 58 -19.75 -7.64 -8.56
N LEU A 59 -19.08 -6.61 -8.03
CA LEU A 59 -18.24 -5.71 -8.82
C LEU A 59 -16.94 -6.36 -9.28
N SER A 60 -16.25 -7.05 -8.37
CA SER A 60 -14.97 -7.68 -8.67
C SER A 60 -15.14 -9.02 -9.39
N GLY A 61 -16.01 -9.90 -8.91
CA GLY A 61 -16.02 -11.31 -9.31
C GLY A 61 -14.77 -12.10 -8.84
N GLY A 62 -13.73 -11.43 -8.36
CA GLY A 62 -12.51 -12.01 -7.81
C GLY A 62 -12.66 -12.44 -6.34
N LYS A 63 -11.53 -12.39 -5.63
CA LYS A 63 -11.43 -12.77 -4.22
C LYS A 63 -11.94 -11.64 -3.33
N VAL A 64 -12.85 -11.95 -2.42
CA VAL A 64 -13.42 -10.99 -1.47
C VAL A 64 -13.32 -11.56 -0.07
N LEU A 65 -12.80 -10.74 0.85
CA LEU A 65 -12.56 -11.10 2.25
C LEU A 65 -13.19 -10.04 3.16
N GLY A 66 -14.02 -10.47 4.11
CA GLY A 66 -14.53 -9.61 5.18
C GLY A 66 -13.81 -9.85 6.49
N VAL A 67 -13.50 -8.78 7.22
CA VAL A 67 -12.90 -8.84 8.55
C VAL A 67 -13.76 -8.03 9.50
N ASP A 68 -14.18 -8.63 10.61
CA ASP A 68 -14.95 -7.93 11.64
C ASP A 68 -14.74 -8.60 13.00
N LEU A 69 -15.01 -7.87 14.09
CA LEU A 69 -15.06 -8.46 15.43
C LEU A 69 -16.28 -9.37 15.60
N GLN A 70 -17.35 -9.10 14.85
CA GLN A 70 -18.60 -9.86 14.86
C GLN A 70 -18.60 -10.95 13.79
N ARG A 71 -19.36 -12.01 14.06
CA ARG A 71 -19.61 -13.05 13.05
C ARG A 71 -20.46 -12.49 11.91
N ILE A 72 -19.94 -12.60 10.69
CA ILE A 72 -20.67 -12.27 9.46
C ILE A 72 -21.34 -13.55 8.94
N ALA A 73 -22.64 -13.49 8.65
CA ALA A 73 -23.34 -14.63 8.05
C ALA A 73 -22.73 -15.00 6.69
N PRO A 74 -22.63 -16.29 6.30
CA PRO A 74 -21.97 -16.70 5.06
C PRO A 74 -22.53 -15.98 3.82
N ILE A 75 -21.65 -15.55 2.90
CA ILE A 75 -22.00 -15.00 1.59
C ILE A 75 -21.25 -15.86 0.56
N GLU A 76 -21.95 -16.31 -0.47
CA GLU A 76 -21.34 -17.18 -1.50
C GLU A 76 -20.13 -16.51 -2.16
N GLY A 77 -19.03 -17.26 -2.25
CA GLY A 77 -17.79 -16.79 -2.86
C GLY A 77 -17.06 -15.68 -2.10
N VAL A 78 -17.40 -15.45 -0.83
CA VAL A 78 -16.76 -14.51 0.09
C VAL A 78 -16.20 -15.26 1.30
N GLU A 79 -14.95 -15.00 1.64
CA GLU A 79 -14.31 -15.50 2.88
C GLU A 79 -14.50 -14.48 4.00
N THR A 80 -14.60 -14.93 5.25
CA THR A 80 -14.71 -14.02 6.41
C THR A 80 -13.79 -14.43 7.55
N ILE A 81 -13.18 -13.44 8.20
CA ILE A 81 -12.34 -13.60 9.39
C ILE A 81 -12.99 -12.83 10.52
N MET A 82 -13.25 -13.53 11.62
CA MET A 82 -13.61 -12.88 12.88
C MET A 82 -12.32 -12.52 13.63
N GLY A 83 -12.03 -11.23 13.79
CA GLY A 83 -10.79 -10.77 14.41
C GLY A 83 -10.63 -9.25 14.44
N ASP A 84 -9.74 -8.79 15.32
CA ASP A 84 -9.34 -7.39 15.42
C ASP A 84 -8.35 -7.04 14.31
N ILE A 85 -8.61 -5.97 13.55
CA ILE A 85 -7.76 -5.48 12.47
C ILE A 85 -6.39 -4.96 12.94
N ASN A 86 -6.24 -4.68 14.24
CA ASN A 86 -4.98 -4.28 14.85
C ASN A 86 -4.10 -5.47 15.26
N ALA A 87 -4.69 -6.67 15.38
CA ALA A 87 -3.96 -7.85 15.82
C ALA A 87 -3.11 -8.45 14.68
N ASP A 88 -1.82 -8.69 14.95
CA ASP A 88 -0.90 -9.30 13.99
C ASP A 88 -1.38 -10.67 13.51
N SER A 89 -2.07 -11.43 14.37
CA SER A 89 -2.66 -12.72 14.03
C SER A 89 -3.77 -12.57 12.96
N THR A 90 -4.59 -11.53 13.04
CA THR A 90 -5.60 -11.21 12.02
C THR A 90 -4.94 -10.77 10.73
N ILE A 91 -3.95 -9.87 10.80
CA ILE A 91 -3.22 -9.37 9.63
C ILE A 91 -2.53 -10.53 8.87
N LYS A 92 -1.89 -11.47 9.58
CA LYS A 92 -1.31 -12.68 8.98
C LYS A 92 -2.34 -13.53 8.27
N LYS A 93 -3.54 -13.69 8.84
CA LYS A 93 -4.65 -14.42 8.19
C LYS A 93 -5.12 -13.69 6.94
N ILE A 94 -5.24 -12.36 6.98
CA ILE A 94 -5.60 -11.54 5.81
C ILE A 94 -4.59 -11.75 4.69
N ILE A 95 -3.29 -11.60 4.97
CA ILE A 95 -2.21 -11.76 3.98
C ILE A 95 -2.25 -13.17 3.38
N ARG A 96 -2.41 -14.21 4.21
CA ARG A 96 -2.55 -15.58 3.71
C ARG A 96 -3.76 -15.76 2.79
N ALA A 97 -4.88 -15.10 3.11
CA ALA A 97 -6.09 -15.16 2.30
C ALA A 97 -5.93 -14.40 0.98
N VAL A 98 -5.44 -13.17 0.97
CA VAL A 98 -5.30 -12.39 -0.29
C VAL A 98 -4.09 -12.78 -1.14
N GLY A 99 -3.11 -13.45 -0.54
CA GLY A 99 -1.86 -13.86 -1.16
C GLY A 99 -0.73 -12.85 -0.97
N GLU A 100 0.50 -13.27 -1.25
CA GLU A 100 1.72 -12.50 -0.99
C GLU A 100 1.78 -11.17 -1.75
N LYS A 101 1.07 -11.07 -2.87
CA LYS A 101 0.98 -9.83 -3.65
C LYS A 101 0.20 -8.74 -2.93
N GLY A 102 -0.61 -9.06 -1.92
CA GLY A 102 -1.50 -8.13 -1.23
C GLY A 102 -2.82 -7.88 -1.97
N ALA A 103 -3.72 -7.13 -1.33
CA ALA A 103 -5.04 -6.77 -1.82
C ALA A 103 -4.99 -5.63 -2.85
N ASP A 104 -5.86 -5.68 -3.86
CA ASP A 104 -6.11 -4.58 -4.79
C ASP A 104 -6.84 -3.42 -4.11
N VAL A 105 -7.80 -3.74 -3.25
CA VAL A 105 -8.69 -2.76 -2.63
C VAL A 105 -8.90 -3.10 -1.17
N VAL A 106 -8.75 -2.09 -0.31
CA VAL A 106 -9.17 -2.16 1.10
C VAL A 106 -10.30 -1.16 1.33
N LEU A 107 -11.38 -1.65 1.92
CA LEU A 107 -12.59 -0.90 2.25
C LEU A 107 -12.79 -0.84 3.76
N CYS A 108 -13.42 0.21 4.27
CA CYS A 108 -13.83 0.31 5.65
C CYS A 108 -15.05 1.24 5.79
N ASP A 109 -16.24 0.66 5.98
CA ASP A 109 -17.48 1.38 6.36
C ASP A 109 -17.80 1.22 7.86
N ALA A 110 -16.79 0.92 8.69
CA ALA A 110 -16.97 0.81 10.12
C ALA A 110 -17.33 2.17 10.76
N ALA A 111 -18.06 2.14 11.87
CA ALA A 111 -18.34 3.32 12.68
C ALA A 111 -18.25 2.93 14.16
N PRO A 112 -17.78 3.84 15.04
CA PRO A 112 -17.84 3.59 16.47
C PRO A 112 -19.28 3.57 16.97
N ASN A 113 -19.49 2.97 18.14
CA ASN A 113 -20.74 3.14 18.88
C ASN A 113 -20.89 4.62 19.27
N LEU A 114 -21.96 5.27 18.80
CA LEU A 114 -22.22 6.67 19.06
C LEU A 114 -22.66 6.88 20.51
N SER A 115 -21.94 7.74 21.21
CA SER A 115 -22.25 8.17 22.57
C SER A 115 -23.27 9.32 22.59
N GLY A 116 -23.44 10.03 21.48
CA GLY A 116 -24.22 11.27 21.40
C GLY A 116 -23.41 12.52 21.72
N ASN A 117 -22.17 12.39 22.21
CA ASN A 117 -21.21 13.49 22.29
C ASN A 117 -20.39 13.55 21.00
N TRP A 118 -20.61 14.60 20.22
CA TRP A 118 -20.02 14.74 18.89
C TRP A 118 -18.49 14.72 18.89
N SER A 119 -17.84 15.46 19.79
CA SER A 119 -16.38 15.53 19.85
C SER A 119 -15.77 14.16 20.18
N TYR A 120 -16.41 13.42 21.09
CA TYR A 120 -15.97 12.09 21.47
C TYR A 120 -16.19 11.06 20.35
N ASP A 121 -17.36 11.09 19.71
CA ASP A 121 -17.70 10.21 18.59
C ASP A 121 -16.79 10.47 17.37
N HIS A 122 -16.44 11.73 17.13
CA HIS A 122 -15.47 12.14 16.12
C HIS A 122 -14.07 11.58 16.41
N ALA A 123 -13.54 11.78 17.62
CA ALA A 123 -12.24 11.26 18.03
C ALA A 123 -12.15 9.73 17.86
N ARG A 124 -13.17 9.00 18.31
CA ARG A 124 -13.27 7.54 18.10
C ARG A 124 -13.35 7.14 16.63
N SER A 125 -14.05 7.92 15.81
CA SER A 125 -14.05 7.71 14.36
C SER A 125 -12.65 7.84 13.79
N ILE A 126 -11.87 8.84 14.21
CA ILE A 126 -10.50 9.05 13.73
C ILE A 126 -9.55 7.92 14.18
N GLU A 127 -9.69 7.43 15.41
CA GLU A 127 -8.91 6.28 15.90
C GLU A 127 -9.18 5.02 15.08
N LEU A 128 -10.46 4.73 14.82
CA LEU A 128 -10.88 3.56 14.04
C LEU A 128 -10.37 3.64 12.59
N THR A 129 -10.47 4.81 11.96
CA THR A 129 -10.04 5.00 10.57
C THR A 129 -8.52 5.05 10.46
N THR A 130 -7.82 5.49 11.49
CA THR A 130 -6.35 5.37 11.61
C THR A 130 -5.94 3.91 11.69
N SER A 131 -6.61 3.11 12.53
CA SER A 131 -6.39 1.66 12.62
C SER A 131 -6.60 0.98 11.26
N ALA A 132 -7.67 1.36 10.54
CA ALA A 132 -7.96 0.84 9.20
C ALA A 132 -6.86 1.21 8.18
N LEU A 133 -6.34 2.45 8.21
CA LEU A 133 -5.24 2.87 7.35
C LEU A 133 -3.95 2.11 7.65
N GLU A 134 -3.62 1.90 8.93
CA GLU A 134 -2.43 1.13 9.33
C GLU A 134 -2.53 -0.34 8.94
N CYS A 135 -3.72 -0.94 9.04
CA CYS A 135 -3.97 -2.27 8.49
C CYS A 135 -3.82 -2.27 6.96
N ALA A 136 -4.44 -1.30 6.28
CA ALA A 136 -4.38 -1.17 4.82
C ALA A 136 -2.93 -1.08 4.31
N LYS A 137 -2.05 -0.31 4.97
CA LYS A 137 -0.63 -0.19 4.62
C LYS A 137 0.13 -1.51 4.65
N LYS A 138 -0.29 -2.46 5.49
CA LYS A 138 0.34 -3.78 5.63
C LYS A 138 -0.18 -4.81 4.62
N ILE A 139 -1.40 -4.62 4.09
CA ILE A 139 -2.08 -5.63 3.27
C ILE A 139 -2.32 -5.18 1.83
N LEU A 140 -2.25 -3.88 1.54
CA LEU A 140 -2.41 -3.35 0.18
C LEU A 140 -1.18 -3.65 -0.66
N LYS A 141 -1.44 -4.00 -1.92
CA LYS A 141 -0.40 -4.10 -2.92
C LYS A 141 0.00 -2.73 -3.48
N PRO A 142 1.18 -2.62 -4.14
CA PRO A 142 1.52 -1.44 -4.93
C PRO A 142 0.38 -1.01 -5.84
N LYS A 143 0.06 0.30 -5.82
CA LYS A 143 -1.01 0.89 -6.61
C LYS A 143 -2.43 0.46 -6.23
N GLY A 144 -2.63 -0.22 -5.10
CA GLY A 144 -3.96 -0.55 -4.57
C GLY A 144 -4.79 0.68 -4.19
N ASN A 145 -6.08 0.48 -3.95
CA ASN A 145 -7.02 1.54 -3.56
C ASN A 145 -7.51 1.35 -2.12
N PHE A 146 -7.80 2.46 -1.46
CA PHE A 146 -8.34 2.50 -0.10
C PHE A 146 -9.57 3.38 -0.05
N VAL A 147 -10.64 2.90 0.59
CA VAL A 147 -11.86 3.67 0.82
C VAL A 147 -12.25 3.53 2.28
N VAL A 148 -12.44 4.66 2.97
CA VAL A 148 -12.77 4.68 4.39
C VAL A 148 -13.82 5.71 4.71
N LYS A 149 -14.81 5.36 5.54
CA LYS A 149 -15.76 6.32 6.12
C LYS A 149 -15.10 7.06 7.28
N VAL A 150 -15.27 8.37 7.33
CA VAL A 150 -14.82 9.25 8.40
C VAL A 150 -15.95 10.19 8.78
N PHE A 151 -16.06 10.54 10.06
CA PHE A 151 -16.89 11.67 10.47
C PHE A 151 -16.11 12.99 10.32
N GLN A 152 -16.76 14.01 9.76
CA GLN A 152 -16.16 15.34 9.65
C GLN A 152 -15.98 15.95 11.03
N GLY A 153 -14.91 16.70 11.24
CA GLY A 153 -14.64 17.40 12.49
C GLY A 153 -13.29 18.10 12.42
N ASP A 154 -12.84 18.64 13.54
CA ASP A 154 -11.56 19.34 13.67
C ASP A 154 -10.36 18.50 13.23
N MET A 155 -10.29 17.23 13.63
CA MET A 155 -9.20 16.30 13.28
C MET A 155 -9.28 15.74 11.85
N PHE A 156 -10.31 16.08 11.06
CA PHE A 156 -10.53 15.48 9.74
C PHE A 156 -9.40 15.81 8.75
N ASN A 157 -8.95 17.06 8.72
CA ASN A 157 -7.93 17.51 7.76
C ASN A 157 -6.56 16.86 8.01
N ASP A 158 -6.22 16.65 9.28
CA ASP A 158 -5.00 15.95 9.67
C ASP A 158 -5.04 14.48 9.23
N TYR A 159 -6.18 13.82 9.44
CA TYR A 159 -6.37 12.46 8.94
C TYR A 159 -6.32 12.39 7.40
N LEU A 160 -6.97 13.33 6.71
CA LEU A 160 -6.91 13.42 5.25
C LEU A 160 -5.48 13.62 4.75
N LYS A 161 -4.65 14.40 5.45
CA LYS A 161 -3.22 14.54 5.16
C LYS A 161 -2.49 13.21 5.31
N LYS A 162 -2.72 12.45 6.40
CA LYS A 162 -2.13 11.12 6.58
C LYS A 162 -2.46 10.19 5.40
N VAL A 163 -3.70 10.21 4.89
CA VAL A 163 -4.05 9.44 3.69
C VAL A 163 -3.31 9.97 2.45
N ARG A 164 -3.19 11.29 2.27
CA ARG A 164 -2.41 11.89 1.16
C ARG A 164 -0.95 11.48 1.16
N ASP A 165 -0.35 11.31 2.33
CA ASP A 165 1.05 10.90 2.46
C ASP A 165 1.29 9.44 2.00
N ASN A 166 0.23 8.64 1.77
CA ASN A 166 0.31 7.22 1.41
C ASN A 166 -0.29 6.87 0.04
N PHE A 167 -0.93 7.81 -0.67
CA PHE A 167 -1.63 7.53 -1.93
C PHE A 167 -1.40 8.65 -2.95
N VAL A 168 -1.26 8.30 -4.23
CA VAL A 168 -1.00 9.27 -5.32
C VAL A 168 -2.17 10.22 -5.53
N HIS A 169 -3.40 9.75 -5.38
CA HIS A 169 -4.59 10.57 -5.52
C HIS A 169 -5.50 10.35 -4.32
N VAL A 170 -5.90 11.43 -3.65
CA VAL A 170 -6.84 11.36 -2.52
C VAL A 170 -7.98 12.34 -2.73
N LYS A 171 -9.21 11.85 -2.58
CA LYS A 171 -10.42 12.66 -2.71
C LYS A 171 -11.40 12.34 -1.59
N ALA A 172 -12.00 13.38 -1.03
CA ALA A 172 -13.14 13.24 -0.13
C ALA A 172 -14.43 13.25 -0.95
N TYR A 173 -15.38 12.37 -0.61
CA TYR A 173 -16.64 12.20 -1.34
C TYR A 173 -17.78 11.85 -0.40
N SER A 174 -18.93 12.49 -0.58
CA SER A 174 -20.17 12.17 0.12
C SER A 174 -21.17 11.56 -0.87
N PRO A 175 -21.46 10.24 -0.75
CA PRO A 175 -22.48 9.56 -1.56
C PRO A 175 -23.88 10.15 -1.33
N GLN A 176 -24.74 10.08 -2.34
CA GLN A 176 -26.14 10.52 -2.20
C GLN A 176 -26.94 9.65 -1.23
N ALA A 177 -26.54 8.38 -1.06
CA ALA A 177 -27.11 7.45 -0.08
C ALA A 177 -26.69 7.77 1.37
N SER A 178 -25.81 8.76 1.59
CA SER A 178 -25.53 9.29 2.93
C SER A 178 -26.71 10.11 3.45
N ARG A 179 -26.93 10.08 4.78
CA ARG A 179 -28.02 10.87 5.40
C ARG A 179 -27.63 12.35 5.33
N SER A 180 -28.58 13.23 5.01
CA SER A 180 -28.33 14.69 4.97
C SER A 180 -27.96 15.31 6.32
N GLN A 181 -28.21 14.61 7.43
CA GLN A 181 -27.80 15.01 8.79
C GLN A 181 -26.55 14.28 9.27
N SER A 182 -26.02 13.33 8.49
CA SER A 182 -24.81 12.61 8.88
C SER A 182 -23.61 13.39 8.39
N ALA A 183 -22.70 13.71 9.31
CA ALA A 183 -21.38 14.24 8.98
C ALA A 183 -20.44 13.14 8.42
N GLU A 184 -20.99 12.09 7.81
CA GLU A 184 -20.21 11.03 7.17
C GLU A 184 -19.66 11.48 5.81
N ILE A 185 -18.37 11.29 5.64
CA ILE A 185 -17.65 11.51 4.39
C ILE A 185 -16.74 10.32 4.13
N TYR A 186 -16.55 9.96 2.86
CA TYR A 186 -15.63 8.90 2.48
C TYR A 186 -14.35 9.51 1.94
N ILE A 187 -13.21 9.03 2.42
CA ILE A 187 -11.91 9.34 1.84
C ILE A 187 -11.54 8.20 0.90
N ILE A 188 -11.18 8.55 -0.32
CA ILE A 188 -10.80 7.64 -1.39
C ILE A 188 -9.34 7.90 -1.72
N GLY A 189 -8.47 6.98 -1.28
CA GLY A 189 -7.06 6.93 -1.66
C GLY A 189 -6.87 5.99 -2.85
N LYS A 190 -6.27 6.47 -3.94
CA LYS A 190 -5.97 5.67 -5.12
C LYS A 190 -4.49 5.59 -5.38
N LYS A 191 -4.07 4.41 -5.83
CA LYS A 191 -2.68 4.07 -6.10
C LYS A 191 -1.81 4.21 -4.85
N PHE A 192 -1.91 3.21 -3.97
CA PHE A 192 -1.09 3.10 -2.76
C PHE A 192 0.39 3.23 -3.11
N LEU A 193 1.07 4.14 -2.41
CA LEU A 193 2.50 4.36 -2.51
C LEU A 193 3.18 3.23 -1.75
N THR A 194 3.93 2.41 -2.46
CA THR A 194 4.81 1.39 -1.86
C THR A 194 6.24 1.85 -1.76
N ALA A 195 6.48 3.12 -2.06
CA ALA A 195 7.76 3.74 -1.74
C ALA A 195 7.95 3.67 -0.22
N PRO A 196 9.10 3.20 0.27
CA PRO A 196 9.50 3.41 1.66
C PRO A 196 9.76 4.89 1.97
N LEU A 197 9.71 5.73 0.93
CA LEU A 197 10.07 7.13 0.92
C LEU A 197 8.83 8.01 0.98
N ARG A 198 8.91 9.06 1.77
CA ARG A 198 7.94 10.14 1.84
C ARG A 198 8.59 11.43 1.40
N ARG A 199 7.75 12.34 0.88
CA ARG A 199 8.19 13.70 0.58
C ARG A 199 8.78 14.35 1.83
N GLY A 200 10.00 14.85 1.72
CA GLY A 200 10.75 15.47 2.81
C GLY A 200 11.74 14.55 3.52
N ASP A 201 11.68 13.24 3.30
CA ASP A 201 12.69 12.32 3.83
C ASP A 201 14.08 12.65 3.27
N LYS A 202 15.12 12.40 4.07
CA LYS A 202 16.50 12.76 3.76
C LYS A 202 17.38 11.53 3.79
N PHE A 203 18.22 11.38 2.77
CA PHE A 203 19.13 10.26 2.64
C PHE A 203 20.50 10.76 2.19
N VAL A 204 21.56 10.10 2.65
CA VAL A 204 22.88 10.24 2.05
C VAL A 204 23.04 9.11 1.05
N VAL A 205 23.32 9.45 -0.20
CA VAL A 205 23.43 8.49 -1.29
C VAL A 205 24.68 8.75 -2.11
N ASP A 206 25.24 7.68 -2.67
CA ASP A 206 26.33 7.73 -3.64
C ASP A 206 25.72 7.59 -5.05
N ILE A 207 26.06 8.51 -5.95
CA ILE A 207 25.54 8.52 -7.32
C ILE A 207 26.41 7.59 -8.17
N GLU A 208 25.96 6.34 -8.33
CA GLU A 208 26.72 5.32 -9.08
C GLU A 208 26.48 5.38 -10.59
N LYS A 209 25.32 5.88 -11.02
CA LYS A 209 24.94 5.92 -12.44
C LYS A 209 23.92 7.01 -12.74
N LEU A 210 23.92 7.45 -13.99
CA LEU A 210 22.89 8.31 -14.57
C LEU A 210 21.89 7.48 -15.37
N GLY A 211 20.63 7.90 -15.37
CA GLY A 211 19.59 7.40 -16.25
C GLY A 211 19.72 7.98 -17.67
N SER A 212 18.90 7.48 -18.59
CA SER A 212 18.87 7.92 -20.00
C SER A 212 18.55 9.41 -20.20
N SER A 213 17.97 10.05 -19.19
CA SER A 213 17.60 11.48 -19.21
C SER A 213 18.68 12.39 -18.58
N GLY A 214 19.80 11.83 -18.10
CA GLY A 214 20.88 12.58 -17.45
C GLY A 214 20.75 12.71 -15.93
N ASP A 215 19.61 12.35 -15.35
CA ASP A 215 19.41 12.36 -13.89
C ASP A 215 20.16 11.20 -13.21
N GLY A 216 20.73 11.42 -12.02
CA GLY A 216 21.27 10.33 -11.19
C GLY A 216 20.17 9.38 -10.74
N ALA A 217 20.44 8.08 -10.68
CA ALA A 217 19.46 7.07 -10.29
C ALA A 217 20.00 6.19 -9.17
N VAL A 218 19.38 6.28 -7.99
CA VAL A 218 19.75 5.50 -6.80
C VAL A 218 18.61 4.58 -6.36
N LEU A 219 18.94 3.48 -5.71
CA LEU A 219 17.97 2.55 -5.12
C LEU A 219 18.00 2.73 -3.60
N ILE A 220 16.90 3.17 -3.03
CA ILE A 220 16.73 3.27 -1.57
C ILE A 220 15.68 2.25 -1.17
N GLU A 221 16.09 1.23 -0.40
CA GLU A 221 15.22 0.12 0.03
C GLU A 221 14.44 -0.52 -1.14
N GLY A 222 15.11 -0.70 -2.29
CA GLY A 222 14.51 -1.29 -3.49
C GLY A 222 13.63 -0.33 -4.30
N PHE A 223 13.55 0.95 -3.94
CA PHE A 223 12.77 1.98 -4.62
C PHE A 223 13.66 2.96 -5.38
N VAL A 224 13.36 3.18 -6.66
CA VAL A 224 14.18 4.03 -7.54
C VAL A 224 13.97 5.50 -7.22
N VAL A 225 15.04 6.25 -7.01
CA VAL A 225 15.01 7.70 -6.80
C VAL A 225 15.87 8.37 -7.85
N PHE A 226 15.27 9.30 -8.58
CA PHE A 226 15.95 10.16 -9.53
C PHE A 226 16.40 11.45 -8.84
N VAL A 227 17.68 11.76 -8.97
CA VAL A 227 18.31 12.94 -8.39
C VAL A 227 18.77 13.82 -9.55
N LYS A 228 18.32 15.07 -9.57
CA LYS A 228 18.70 16.01 -10.63
C LYS A 228 20.04 16.67 -10.32
N GLU A 229 20.71 17.15 -11.37
CA GLU A 229 21.92 17.99 -11.25
C GLU A 229 23.06 17.33 -10.47
N VAL A 230 23.29 16.04 -10.71
CA VAL A 230 24.37 15.26 -10.08
C VAL A 230 25.25 14.57 -11.11
N GLU A 231 26.47 14.28 -10.72
CA GLU A 231 27.45 13.53 -11.51
C GLU A 231 27.77 12.18 -10.87
N VAL A 232 28.25 11.23 -11.69
CA VAL A 232 28.67 9.92 -11.20
C VAL A 232 29.88 10.07 -10.26
N GLY A 233 29.82 9.39 -9.12
CA GLY A 233 30.84 9.42 -8.08
C GLY A 233 30.65 10.54 -7.06
N GLU A 234 29.57 11.32 -7.13
CA GLU A 234 29.20 12.26 -6.07
C GLU A 234 28.55 11.54 -4.88
N LYS A 235 28.87 12.01 -3.69
CA LYS A 235 28.15 11.66 -2.47
C LYS A 235 27.31 12.86 -2.05
N VAL A 236 26.00 12.70 -2.00
CA VAL A 236 25.07 13.82 -1.77
C VAL A 236 24.06 13.47 -0.68
N ARG A 237 23.70 14.47 0.12
CA ARG A 237 22.50 14.41 0.94
C ARG A 237 21.35 14.92 0.10
N ILE A 238 20.39 14.04 -0.15
CA ILE A 238 19.20 14.33 -0.94
C ILE A 238 17.98 14.47 -0.06
N LYS A 239 17.02 15.27 -0.51
CA LYS A 239 15.69 15.39 0.09
C LYS A 239 14.64 14.96 -0.92
N ILE A 240 13.79 14.01 -0.55
CA ILE A 240 12.73 13.52 -1.44
C ILE A 240 11.75 14.66 -1.75
N ALA A 241 11.70 15.05 -3.02
CA ALA A 241 10.91 16.16 -3.53
C ALA A 241 9.48 15.73 -3.90
N ASP A 242 9.37 14.57 -4.55
CA ASP A 242 8.09 14.00 -5.00
C ASP A 242 8.16 12.48 -5.07
N VAL A 243 7.09 11.80 -4.71
CA VAL A 243 7.02 10.33 -4.71
C VAL A 243 5.96 9.89 -5.70
N LYS A 244 6.40 9.21 -6.76
CA LYS A 244 5.53 8.58 -7.75
C LYS A 244 5.25 7.13 -7.31
N PRO A 245 4.28 6.42 -7.91
CA PRO A 245 3.96 5.05 -7.49
C PRO A 245 5.13 4.05 -7.55
N ASN A 246 6.11 4.28 -8.43
CA ASN A 246 7.18 3.34 -8.76
C ASN A 246 8.59 3.92 -8.61
N PHE A 247 8.70 5.23 -8.39
CA PHE A 247 9.97 5.93 -8.25
C PHE A 247 9.74 7.25 -7.52
N ALA A 248 10.80 7.91 -7.06
CA ALA A 248 10.74 9.25 -6.48
C ALA A 248 11.68 10.19 -7.22
N PHE A 249 11.47 11.48 -7.04
CA PHE A 249 12.44 12.53 -7.35
C PHE A 249 12.99 13.10 -6.05
N ALA A 250 14.25 13.45 -6.06
CA ALA A 250 14.90 14.11 -4.95
C ALA A 250 15.76 15.27 -5.43
N ASP A 251 15.82 16.31 -4.61
CA ASP A 251 16.69 17.46 -4.80
C ASP A 251 17.94 17.28 -3.95
N VAL A 252 19.09 17.74 -4.44
CA VAL A 252 20.33 17.78 -3.65
C VAL A 252 20.18 18.88 -2.61
N GLU A 253 20.30 18.52 -1.33
CA GLU A 253 20.32 19.47 -0.22
C GLU A 253 21.76 19.88 0.13
N GLU A 254 22.71 18.95 0.03
CA GLU A 254 24.11 19.18 0.38
C GLU A 254 25.02 18.20 -0.39
N ARG A 255 26.19 18.68 -0.85
CA ARG A 255 27.23 17.87 -1.50
C ARG A 255 28.29 17.53 -0.45
N LEU A 256 28.60 16.24 -0.30
CA LEU A 256 29.59 15.74 0.67
C LEU A 256 30.89 15.44 -0.08
N GLU A 257 32.04 15.82 0.51
CA GLU A 257 33.35 15.62 -0.12
C GLU A 257 33.66 14.13 -0.34
N LYS A 258 34.36 13.82 -1.45
CA LYS A 258 34.80 12.46 -1.79
C LYS A 258 35.81 11.97 -0.75
N ALA A 259 35.65 10.75 -0.25
CA ALA A 259 36.76 10.06 0.41
C ALA A 259 37.87 9.84 -0.64
N GLU A 260 39.07 10.38 -0.38
CA GLU A 260 40.23 10.19 -1.25
C GLU A 260 40.53 8.68 -1.39
N ALA A 261 40.67 8.22 -2.64
CA ALA A 261 41.09 6.84 -2.92
C ALA A 261 42.56 6.65 -2.54
N PRO A 262 42.97 5.48 -2.01
CA PRO A 262 44.36 5.24 -1.67
C PRO A 262 45.24 5.26 -2.92
N GLU A 263 46.35 6.01 -2.84
CA GLU A 263 47.38 6.17 -3.87
C GLU A 263 47.89 4.81 -4.37
N LYS A 264 47.95 4.64 -5.70
CA LYS A 264 48.55 3.47 -6.34
C LYS A 264 50.06 3.47 -6.12
N ALA A 265 50.57 2.46 -5.43
CA ALA A 265 52.01 2.16 -5.42
C ALA A 265 52.41 1.47 -6.74
N GLU A 266 53.19 2.17 -7.57
CA GLU A 266 53.99 1.58 -8.64
C GLU A 266 55.29 1.02 -8.05
N ALA A 267 55.66 -0.22 -8.43
CA ALA A 267 57.06 -0.64 -8.59
C ALA A 267 57.19 -1.97 -9.36
N SER A 268 57.66 -1.82 -10.60
CA SER A 268 58.70 -2.59 -11.33
C SER A 268 58.55 -4.07 -11.69
N GLU A 269 58.57 -4.28 -13.02
CA GLU A 269 58.94 -5.50 -13.73
C GLU A 269 60.36 -5.99 -13.40
N LYS A 270 60.53 -7.32 -13.31
CA LYS A 270 61.67 -8.03 -13.91
C LYS A 270 61.20 -9.32 -14.57
N ALA A 271 61.49 -9.42 -15.87
CA ALA A 271 61.30 -10.58 -16.72
C ALA A 271 62.34 -11.69 -16.45
N VAL A 272 61.91 -12.95 -16.44
CA VAL A 272 62.71 -14.12 -16.87
C VAL A 272 61.76 -15.12 -17.54
N ALA A 273 62.13 -15.57 -18.75
CA ALA A 273 61.37 -16.48 -19.63
C ALA A 273 61.79 -17.97 -19.41
N PRO A 274 61.22 -18.96 -20.13
CA PRO A 274 60.68 -20.19 -19.54
C PRO A 274 61.64 -21.40 -19.58
N GLU A 275 61.41 -22.38 -18.71
CA GLU A 275 62.06 -23.70 -18.77
C GLU A 275 61.04 -24.82 -19.01
N LYS A 276 61.49 -25.77 -19.83
CA LYS A 276 60.75 -26.81 -20.53
C LYS A 276 60.24 -27.91 -19.59
N ALA A 277 59.05 -28.46 -19.87
CA ALA A 277 58.59 -29.71 -19.27
C ALA A 277 58.80 -30.87 -20.26
N GLU A 278 59.70 -31.78 -19.90
CA GLU A 278 59.86 -33.10 -20.52
C GLU A 278 58.80 -34.08 -19.99
N ALA A 279 58.24 -34.91 -20.87
CA ALA A 279 57.71 -36.23 -20.55
C ALA A 279 58.84 -37.26 -20.81
N PRO A 280 58.91 -38.47 -20.21
CA PRO A 280 57.80 -39.43 -20.09
C PRO A 280 57.84 -40.36 -18.85
N GLY A 281 56.87 -41.28 -18.72
CA GLY A 281 57.00 -42.44 -17.81
C GLY A 281 55.72 -43.21 -17.53
N ASN A 282 55.40 -44.19 -18.38
CA ASN A 282 54.37 -45.20 -18.19
C ASN A 282 54.94 -46.39 -17.41
N PHE A 283 54.29 -46.85 -16.34
CA PHE A 283 54.35 -48.23 -15.83
C PHE A 283 53.06 -48.55 -15.08
N GLY A 284 52.32 -49.55 -15.55
CA GLY A 284 51.16 -50.10 -14.84
C GLY A 284 51.55 -51.14 -13.79
N ASN A 285 50.60 -51.56 -12.95
CA ASN A 285 49.93 -52.85 -13.06
C ASN A 285 48.91 -53.02 -11.91
N SER A 286 47.85 -53.78 -12.21
CA SER A 286 47.08 -54.69 -11.33
C SER A 286 46.94 -54.41 -9.83
N GLU A 287 45.70 -54.42 -9.34
CA GLU A 287 45.21 -55.60 -8.58
C GLU A 287 43.68 -55.63 -8.47
N LYS A 288 43.15 -56.85 -8.52
CA LYS A 288 41.76 -57.27 -8.33
C LYS A 288 41.54 -57.65 -6.85
N ASN A 289 40.26 -57.89 -6.53
CA ASN A 289 39.67 -58.63 -5.39
C ASN A 289 39.00 -57.66 -4.41
N GLU A 290 37.74 -57.82 -4.01
CA GLU A 290 36.71 -58.85 -4.18
C GLU A 290 35.34 -58.17 -3.97
#